data_AF-A0A3C0C6G2-F1
#
_entry.id   AF-A0A3C0C6G2-F1
#
_cell.length_a   1.000
_cell.length_b   1.000
_cell.length_c   1.000
_cell.angle_alpha   90.00
_cell.angle_beta   90.00
_cell.angle_gamma   90.00
#
_symmetry.space_group_name_H-M   'P 1'
#
loop_
_entity.id
_entity.type
_entity.pdbx_description
1 polymer ?
#
loop_
_entity_poly.entity_id
_entity_poly.type
_entity_poly.pdbx_seq_one_letter_code
_entity_poly.pdbx_strand_id
1 'polypeptide(L)' 'DGERWYEGTADAIFQNLHLVTLFNADRICIFAADHVYKMDVEQMLQYHVDNKADVTVAAYVVPSSEANQFGCIAT' A
#
# COMPACT_ATOMS: atom_id res chain seq x y z
N ASP A 1 -20.78 24.19 -2.20
CA ASP A 1 -20.48 22.75 -1.99
C ASP A 1 -19.15 22.64 -1.29
N GLY A 2 -19.18 22.25 -0.01
CA GLY A 2 -18.03 22.34 0.90
C GLY A 2 -16.88 21.39 0.54
N GLU A 3 -15.72 21.62 1.15
CA GLU A 3 -14.55 20.74 1.04
C GLU A 3 -14.95 19.31 1.46
N ARG A 4 -14.94 18.39 0.50
CA ARG A 4 -15.18 16.98 0.76
C ARG A 4 -13.90 16.39 1.35
N TRP A 5 -13.88 16.18 2.66
CA TRP A 5 -12.82 15.43 3.33
C TRP A 5 -12.74 14.01 2.80
N TYR A 6 -11.55 13.40 2.83
CA TYR A 6 -11.39 11.99 2.53
C TYR A 6 -12.10 11.12 3.57
N GLU A 7 -12.87 10.14 3.11
CA GLU A 7 -13.58 9.18 3.96
C GLU A 7 -12.65 8.06 4.47
N GLY A 8 -11.41 8.03 3.97
CA GLY A 8 -10.35 7.11 4.39
C GLY A 8 -9.19 7.05 3.39
N THR A 9 -8.19 6.22 3.65
CA THR A 9 -6.98 6.11 2.79
C THR A 9 -7.30 5.66 1.36
N ALA A 10 -8.23 4.72 1.19
CA ALA A 10 -8.66 4.26 -0.12
C ALA A 10 -9.45 5.35 -0.88
N ASP A 11 -10.30 6.10 -0.18
CA ASP A 11 -11.04 7.21 -0.77
C ASP A 11 -10.09 8.36 -1.19
N ALA A 12 -9.03 8.61 -0.42
CA ALA A 12 -7.99 9.55 -0.82
C ALA A 12 -7.33 9.18 -2.15
N ILE A 13 -7.06 7.90 -2.37
CA ILE A 13 -6.54 7.42 -3.67
C ILE A 13 -7.60 7.56 -4.75
N PHE A 14 -8.85 7.17 -4.48
CA PHE A 14 -9.95 7.21 -5.44
C PHE A 14 -10.24 8.64 -5.93
N GLN A 15 -10.31 9.61 -5.02
CA GLN A 15 -10.49 11.03 -5.38
C GLN A 15 -9.33 11.57 -6.22
N ASN A 16 -8.14 10.96 -6.15
CA ASN A 16 -6.94 11.32 -6.90
C ASN A 16 -6.62 10.35 -8.05
N LEU A 17 -7.58 9.53 -8.49
CA LEU A 17 -7.36 8.52 -9.53
C LEU A 17 -6.86 9.12 -10.86
N HIS A 18 -7.14 10.40 -11.10
CA HIS A 18 -6.62 11.13 -12.25
C HIS A 18 -5.08 11.15 -12.34
N LEU A 19 -4.36 11.05 -11.22
CA LEU A 19 -2.89 10.95 -11.23
C LEU A 19 -2.44 9.62 -11.82
N VAL A 20 -3.12 8.53 -11.47
CA VAL A 20 -2.84 7.20 -12.00
C VAL A 20 -3.04 7.17 -13.51
N THR A 21 -4.16 7.73 -13.98
CA THR A 21 -4.47 7.78 -15.42
C THR A 21 -3.53 8.71 -16.18
N LEU A 22 -3.12 9.84 -15.59
CA LEU A 22 -2.17 10.77 -16.18
C LEU A 22 -0.81 10.12 -16.45
N PHE A 23 -0.32 9.31 -15.52
CA PHE A 23 0.97 8.63 -15.66
C PHE A 23 0.90 7.33 -16.46
N ASN A 24 -0.30 6.86 -16.82
CA ASN A 24 -0.53 5.57 -17.47
C ASN A 24 0.28 4.43 -16.82
N ALA A 25 0.24 4.39 -15.48
CA ALA A 25 1.08 3.48 -14.71
C ALA A 25 0.56 2.03 -14.82
N ASP A 26 1.43 1.09 -15.21
CA ASP A 26 1.11 -0.33 -15.22
C ASP A 26 0.99 -0.92 -13.80
N ARG A 27 1.67 -0.29 -12.83
CA ARG A 27 1.79 -0.76 -11.45
C ARG A 27 1.81 0.42 -10.49
N ILE A 28 1.18 0.24 -9.34
CA ILE A 28 1.07 1.28 -8.30
C ILE A 28 1.66 0.73 -7.00
N CYS A 29 2.65 1.43 -6.45
CA CYS A 29 3.21 1.14 -5.13
C CYS A 29 2.61 2.12 -4.11
N ILE A 30 2.01 1.61 -3.04
CA ILE A 30 1.37 2.41 -1.99
C ILE A 30 2.21 2.31 -0.72
N PHE A 31 2.55 3.45 -0.11
CA PHE A 31 3.38 3.53 1.08
C PHE A 31 2.73 4.36 2.19
N ALA A 32 2.89 3.90 3.43
CA ALA A 32 2.61 4.72 4.61
C ALA A 32 3.77 5.72 4.81
N ALA A 33 3.45 7.01 4.89
CA ALA A 33 4.44 8.10 4.92
C ALA A 33 4.94 8.44 6.33
N ASP A 34 4.42 7.78 7.35
CA ASP A 34 4.71 7.99 8.77
C ASP A 34 5.74 7.01 9.34
N HIS A 35 6.29 6.11 8.52
CA HIS A 35 7.34 5.17 8.92
C HIS A 35 8.72 5.59 8.43
N VAL A 36 9.73 5.43 9.29
CA VAL A 36 11.15 5.58 8.92
C VAL A 36 11.74 4.21 8.64
N TYR A 37 12.03 3.91 7.37
CA TYR A 37 12.63 2.65 6.96
C TYR A 37 13.46 2.81 5.68
N LYS A 38 14.24 1.77 5.35
CA LYS A 38 14.89 1.61 4.05
C LYS A 38 14.39 0.33 3.43
N MET A 39 13.95 0.41 2.18
CA MET A 39 13.44 -0.72 1.43
C MET A 39 13.90 -0.61 -0.02
N ASP A 40 14.34 -1.72 -0.59
CA ASP A 40 14.47 -1.87 -2.03
C ASP A 40 13.10 -2.26 -2.60
N VAL A 41 12.46 -1.32 -3.30
CA VAL A 41 11.12 -1.52 -3.87
C VAL A 41 11.15 -2.50 -5.03
N GLU A 42 12.28 -2.61 -5.74
CA GLU A 42 12.42 -3.50 -6.90
C GLU A 42 12.27 -4.97 -6.49
N GLN A 43 12.80 -5.34 -5.33
CA GLN A 43 12.66 -6.69 -4.78
C GLN A 43 11.19 -7.08 -4.60
N MET A 44 10.36 -6.19 -4.06
CA MET A 44 8.94 -6.44 -3.86
C MET A 44 8.17 -6.45 -5.18
N LEU A 45 8.54 -5.55 -6.11
CA LEU A 45 7.96 -5.49 -7.44
C LEU A 45 8.19 -6.79 -8.20
N GLN A 46 9.43 -7.31 -8.19
CA GLN A 46 9.79 -8.56 -8.82
C GLN A 46 9.01 -9.74 -8.23
N TYR A 47 8.94 -9.83 -6.89
CA TYR A 47 8.14 -10.85 -6.21
C TYR A 47 6.66 -10.81 -6.65
N HIS A 48 6.07 -9.61 -6.79
CA HIS A 48 4.71 -9.45 -7.28
C HIS A 48 4.55 -9.95 -8.74
N VAL A 49 5.50 -9.64 -9.64
CA VAL A 49 5.50 -10.17 -11.03
C VAL A 49 5.55 -11.70 -11.02
N ASP A 50 6.52 -12.26 -10.30
CA ASP A 50 6.86 -13.68 -10.37
C ASP A 50 5.71 -14.55 -9.87
N ASN A 51 5.00 -14.08 -8.84
CA ASN A 51 3.84 -14.76 -8.28
C ASN A 51 2.54 -14.48 -9.05
N LYS A 52 2.54 -13.56 -10.03
CA LYS A 52 1.34 -13.10 -10.74
C LYS A 52 0.23 -12.68 -9.76
N ALA A 53 0.62 -12.00 -8.69
CA ALA A 53 -0.31 -11.63 -7.63
C ALA A 53 -1.19 -10.46 -8.06
N ASP A 54 -2.46 -10.43 -7.63
CA ASP A 54 -3.31 -9.24 -7.79
C ASP A 54 -2.85 -8.11 -6.86
N VAL A 55 -2.40 -8.47 -5.65
CA VAL A 55 -1.90 -7.56 -4.61
C VAL A 55 -0.75 -8.25 -3.87
N THR A 56 0.28 -7.48 -3.54
CA THR A 56 1.36 -7.91 -2.63
C THR A 56 1.42 -6.96 -1.46
N VAL A 57 1.47 -7.50 -0.24
CA VAL A 57 1.55 -6.74 1.00
C VAL A 57 2.88 -7.04 1.68
N ALA A 58 3.65 -5.99 1.99
CA ALA A 58 4.83 -6.13 2.82
C ALA A 58 4.39 -6.32 4.28
N ALA A 59 4.85 -7.39 4.90
CA ALA A 59 4.56 -7.70 6.30
C ALA A 59 5.86 -8.12 7.01
N TYR A 60 5.92 -7.89 8.31
CA TYR A 60 7.00 -8.37 9.17
C TYR A 60 6.42 -9.00 10.43
N VAL A 61 7.15 -9.94 11.01
CA VAL A 61 6.69 -10.67 12.19
C VAL A 61 6.92 -9.82 13.43
N VAL A 62 5.88 -9.68 14.25
CA VAL A 62 5.92 -9.05 15.56
C VAL A 62 5.54 -10.04 16.65
N PRO A 63 5.97 -9.84 17.90
CA PRO A 63 5.44 -10.58 19.03
C PRO A 63 3.92 -10.47 19.11
N SER A 64 3.23 -11.56 19.45
CA SER A 64 1.76 -11.57 19.53
C SER A 64 1.20 -10.56 20.53
N SER A 65 1.98 -10.18 21.55
CA SER A 65 1.63 -9.12 22.51
C SER A 65 1.54 -7.73 21.87
N GLU A 66 2.17 -7.51 20.71
CA GLU A 66 2.21 -6.23 20.00
C GLU A 66 1.30 -6.21 18.76
N ALA A 67 0.79 -7.37 18.35
CA ALA A 67 0.04 -7.55 17.10
C ALA A 67 -1.25 -6.72 17.02
N ASN A 68 -1.83 -6.31 18.16
CA ASN A 68 -3.05 -5.49 18.22
C ASN A 68 -2.88 -4.08 17.60
N GLN A 69 -1.65 -3.62 17.38
CA GLN A 69 -1.33 -2.35 16.74
C GLN A 69 -1.26 -2.44 15.20
N PHE A 70 -1.37 -3.65 14.63
CA PHE A 70 -1.12 -3.92 13.22
C PHE A 70 -2.30 -4.63 12.55
N GLY A 71 -2.33 -4.57 11.22
CA GLY A 71 -3.15 -5.49 10.41
C GLY A 71 -2.53 -6.89 10.43
N CYS A 72 -3.25 -7.87 10.97
CA CYS A 72 -2.81 -9.26 11.02
C CYS A 72 -3.30 -10.01 9.77
N ILE A 73 -2.41 -10.79 9.15
CA ILE A 73 -2.71 -11.62 7.98
C ILE A 73 -2.52 -13.09 8.37
N ALA A 74 -3.46 -13.94 7.97
CA ALA A 74 -3.31 -15.40 8.08
C ALA A 74 -2.77 -15.92 6.74
N THR A 75 -1.70 -16.71 6.80
CA THR A 75 -1.07 -17.37 5.66
C THR A 75 -1.30 -18.87 5.71
#